data_AF-A0A0Q8SCJ3-F1
#
_entry.id   AF-A0A0Q8SCJ3-F1
#
_cell.length_a   1.000
_cell.length_b   1.000
_cell.length_c   1.000
_cell.angle_alpha   90.00
_cell.angle_beta   90.00
_cell.angle_gamma   90.00
#
_symmetry.space_group_name_H-M   'P 1'
#
loop_
_entity.id
_entity.type
_entity.pdbx_description
1 polymer ?
#
loop_
_entity_poly.entity_id
_entity_poly.type
_entity_poly.pdbx_seq_one_letter_code
_entity_poly.pdbx_strand_id
1 'polypeptide(L)'
;MYDNILEFMRAFGTPLAACVGAYVAFRFGNIQADIARRQADTARDAALTARNKLRMDMYQERLKVYNSVIAMFADFGISGSLAKELEDNYWAGIVSSRWVFGKDMQEFLEGDLWHKMVDYVAAQNSYDEHAPQELRAQLGKAKGERRKELMAMKPEVDQRFAKFMEFERDPIDRLFG
;
A
#
# COMPACT_ATOMS: atom_id res chain seq x y z
N MET A 1 -4.45 -79.44 24.69
CA MET A 1 -4.97 -78.43 23.73
C MET A 1 -4.52 -77.02 24.08
N TYR A 2 -4.47 -76.63 25.36
CA TYR A 2 -3.95 -75.32 25.79
C TYR A 2 -2.41 -75.16 25.61
N ASP A 3 -1.61 -76.22 25.78
CA ASP A 3 -0.14 -76.12 25.64
C ASP A 3 0.35 -75.86 24.21
N ASN A 4 -0.29 -76.45 23.19
CA ASN A 4 0.03 -76.21 21.77
C ASN A 4 -0.28 -74.76 21.34
N ILE A 5 -1.31 -74.15 21.93
CA ILE A 5 -1.66 -72.75 21.66
C ILE A 5 -0.63 -71.83 22.31
N LEU A 6 -0.12 -72.20 23.50
CA LEU A 6 0.89 -71.43 24.22
C LEU A 6 2.26 -71.46 23.53
N GLU A 7 2.68 -72.61 23.00
CA GLU A 7 3.92 -72.73 22.20
C GLU A 7 3.80 -71.97 20.87
N PHE A 8 2.67 -72.07 20.18
CA PHE A 8 2.40 -71.31 18.96
C PHE A 8 2.44 -69.79 19.21
N MET A 9 1.84 -69.31 20.30
CA MET A 9 1.90 -67.89 20.67
C MET A 9 3.31 -67.44 21.09
N ARG A 10 4.12 -68.29 21.71
CA ARG A 10 5.53 -67.98 22.02
C ARG A 10 6.42 -67.94 20.77
N ALA A 11 6.18 -68.82 19.80
CA ALA A 11 6.98 -68.91 18.58
C ALA A 11 6.59 -67.82 17.54
N PHE A 12 5.31 -67.50 17.41
CA PHE A 12 4.81 -66.59 16.37
C PHE A 12 4.27 -65.24 16.87
N GLY A 13 4.08 -65.07 18.19
CA GLY A 13 3.54 -63.82 18.76
C GLY A 13 4.43 -62.61 18.53
N THR A 14 5.74 -62.74 18.78
CA THR A 14 6.71 -61.65 18.58
C THR A 14 6.88 -61.23 17.11
N PRO A 15 7.08 -62.13 16.13
CA PRO A 15 7.20 -61.73 14.73
C PRO A 15 5.89 -61.14 14.17
N LEU A 16 4.72 -61.65 14.55
CA LEU A 16 3.44 -61.06 14.13
C LEU A 16 3.26 -59.65 14.70
N ALA A 17 3.58 -59.45 15.98
CA ALA A 17 3.56 -58.12 16.60
C ALA A 17 4.53 -57.14 15.92
N ALA A 18 5.72 -57.60 15.55
CA ALA A 18 6.71 -56.80 14.82
C ALA A 18 6.23 -56.41 13.41
N CYS A 19 5.59 -57.33 12.67
CA CYS A 19 5.02 -57.04 11.35
C CYS A 19 3.87 -56.01 11.43
N VAL A 20 2.99 -56.13 12.42
CA VAL A 20 1.92 -55.14 12.64
C VAL A 20 2.52 -53.78 12.99
N GLY A 21 3.52 -53.75 13.88
CA GLY A 21 4.24 -52.52 14.23
C GLY A 21 4.91 -51.86 13.03
N ALA A 22 5.58 -52.64 12.18
CA ALA A 22 6.22 -52.14 10.96
C ALA A 22 5.20 -51.60 9.94
N TYR A 23 4.08 -52.30 9.74
CA TYR A 23 3.01 -51.85 8.86
C TYR A 23 2.39 -50.53 9.32
N VAL A 24 2.10 -50.42 10.63
CA VAL A 24 1.55 -49.21 11.25
C VAL A 24 2.54 -48.05 11.12
N ALA A 25 3.83 -48.27 11.39
CA ALA A 25 4.87 -47.26 11.23
C ALA A 25 4.98 -46.77 9.77
N PHE A 26 4.96 -47.68 8.80
CA PHE A 26 4.98 -47.33 7.37
C PHE A 26 3.75 -46.51 6.95
N ARG A 27 2.55 -46.89 7.42
CA ARG A 27 1.31 -46.14 7.15
C ARG A 27 1.34 -44.74 7.76
N PHE A 28 1.81 -44.62 9.01
CA PHE A 28 1.96 -43.31 9.65
C PHE A 28 3.00 -42.43 8.95
N GLY A 29 4.12 -42.99 8.49
CA GLY A 29 5.12 -42.25 7.71
C GLY A 29 4.54 -41.67 6.42
N ASN A 30 3.76 -42.46 5.68
CA ASN A 30 3.09 -41.99 4.46
C ASN A 30 2.04 -40.89 4.74
N ILE A 31 1.28 -41.02 5.83
CA ILE A 31 0.31 -40.01 6.26
C ILE A 31 1.02 -38.70 6.63
N GLN A 32 2.12 -38.77 7.38
CA GLN A 32 2.92 -37.58 7.72
C GLN A 32 3.50 -36.90 6.48
N ALA A 33 3.97 -37.67 5.50
CA ALA A 33 4.45 -37.13 4.23
C ALA A 33 3.34 -36.41 3.45
N ASP A 34 2.12 -36.96 3.41
CA ASP A 34 0.97 -36.30 2.77
C ASP A 34 0.55 -35.02 3.50
N ILE A 35 0.50 -35.06 4.84
CA ILE A 35 0.22 -33.87 5.65
C ILE A 35 1.28 -32.79 5.40
N ALA A 36 2.56 -33.14 5.36
CA ALA A 36 3.64 -32.20 5.10
C ALA A 36 3.49 -31.54 3.71
N ARG A 37 3.11 -32.30 2.67
CA ARG A 37 2.83 -31.75 1.34
C ARG A 37 1.66 -30.77 1.36
N ARG A 38 0.54 -31.16 1.99
CA ARG A 38 -0.64 -30.28 2.11
C ARG A 38 -0.34 -29.02 2.91
N GLN A 39 0.46 -29.13 3.97
CA GLN A 39 0.92 -27.97 4.74
C GLN A 39 1.81 -27.05 3.90
N ALA A 40 2.71 -27.62 3.08
CA ALA A 40 3.53 -26.84 2.15
C ALA A 40 2.69 -26.11 1.09
N ASP A 41 1.70 -26.78 0.50
CA ASP A 41 0.77 -26.17 -0.45
C ASP A 41 -0.06 -25.06 0.21
N THR A 42 -0.61 -25.32 1.41
CA THR A 42 -1.37 -24.32 2.18
C THR A 42 -0.52 -23.11 2.54
N ALA A 43 0.73 -23.33 2.97
CA ALA A 43 1.66 -22.25 3.29
C ALA A 43 2.02 -21.42 2.05
N ARG A 44 2.20 -22.05 0.89
CA ARG A 44 2.40 -21.36 -0.39
C ARG A 44 1.21 -20.49 -0.74
N ASP A 45 -0.01 -21.03 -0.67
CA ASP A 45 -1.22 -20.31 -1.05
C ASP A 45 -1.51 -19.14 -0.08
N ALA A 46 -1.23 -19.33 1.21
CA ALA A 46 -1.30 -18.28 2.21
C ALA A 46 -0.27 -17.17 1.94
N ALA A 47 0.96 -17.52 1.57
CA ALA A 47 2.00 -16.55 1.22
C ALA A 47 1.63 -15.73 -0.04
N LEU A 48 1.08 -16.38 -1.07
CA LEU A 48 0.60 -15.71 -2.29
C LEU A 48 -0.53 -14.73 -1.97
N THR A 49 -1.49 -15.15 -1.14
CA THR A 49 -2.61 -14.31 -0.72
C THR A 49 -2.13 -13.10 0.09
N ALA A 50 -1.24 -13.31 1.07
CA ALA A 50 -0.65 -12.24 1.87
C ALA A 50 0.11 -11.23 0.99
N ARG A 51 0.87 -11.72 0.01
CA ARG A 51 1.58 -10.86 -0.96
C ARG A 51 0.62 -10.03 -1.80
N ASN A 52 -0.44 -10.64 -2.34
CA ASN A 52 -1.44 -9.93 -3.15
C ASN A 52 -2.19 -8.87 -2.33
N LYS A 53 -2.49 -9.19 -1.06
CA LYS A 53 -3.08 -8.23 -0.13
C LYS A 53 -2.15 -7.05 0.13
N LEU A 54 -0.88 -7.29 0.44
CA LEU A 54 0.10 -6.21 0.64
C LEU A 54 0.23 -5.31 -0.59
N ARG A 55 0.21 -5.87 -1.80
CA ARG A 55 0.20 -5.09 -3.04
C ARG A 55 -1.02 -4.19 -3.16
N MET A 56 -2.20 -4.75 -2.90
CA MET A 56 -3.45 -3.98 -2.91
C MET A 56 -3.43 -2.88 -1.86
N ASP A 57 -3.01 -3.18 -0.64
CA ASP A 57 -2.93 -2.22 0.47
C ASP A 57 -1.97 -1.07 0.12
N MET A 58 -0.79 -1.37 -0.44
CA MET A 58 0.16 -0.35 -0.93
C MET A 58 -0.43 0.52 -2.04
N TYR A 59 -1.17 -0.08 -2.98
CA TYR A 59 -1.82 0.68 -4.06
C TYR A 59 -2.92 1.59 -3.52
N GLN A 60 -3.70 1.14 -2.54
CA GLN A 60 -4.72 1.96 -1.88
C GLN A 60 -4.09 3.13 -1.12
N GLU A 61 -2.97 2.91 -0.42
CA GLU A 61 -2.24 3.99 0.24
C GLU A 61 -1.70 5.01 -0.77
N ARG A 62 -1.19 4.56 -1.93
CA ARG A 62 -0.78 5.47 -3.02
C ARG A 62 -1.94 6.34 -3.50
N LEU A 63 -3.11 5.72 -3.72
CA LEU A 63 -4.31 6.44 -4.16
C LEU A 63 -4.81 7.44 -3.13
N LYS A 64 -4.74 7.12 -1.83
CA LYS A 64 -5.14 8.06 -0.77
C LYS A 64 -4.33 9.36 -0.83
N VAL A 65 -3.01 9.25 -0.87
CA VAL A 65 -2.11 10.42 -0.97
C VAL A 65 -2.41 11.22 -2.24
N TYR A 66 -2.52 10.55 -3.39
CA TYR A 66 -2.84 11.22 -4.66
C TYR A 66 -4.18 11.96 -4.60
N ASN A 67 -5.22 11.30 -4.10
CA ASN A 67 -6.55 11.89 -3.99
C ASN A 67 -6.55 13.12 -3.08
N SER A 68 -5.80 13.13 -1.98
CA SER A 68 -5.65 14.32 -1.13
C SER A 68 -5.03 15.50 -1.89
N VAL A 69 -4.00 15.24 -2.70
CA VAL A 69 -3.33 16.27 -3.49
C VAL A 69 -4.24 16.79 -4.62
N ILE A 70 -4.95 15.90 -5.32
CA ILE A 70 -5.84 16.28 -6.41
C ILE A 70 -7.10 16.97 -5.91
N ALA A 71 -7.65 16.54 -4.77
CA ALA A 71 -8.76 17.23 -4.11
C ALA A 71 -8.37 18.66 -3.76
N MET A 72 -7.14 18.88 -3.29
CA MET A 72 -6.60 20.22 -3.06
C MET A 72 -6.60 21.05 -4.36
N PHE A 73 -6.05 20.54 -5.46
CA PHE A 73 -6.06 21.26 -6.73
C PHE A 73 -7.47 21.52 -7.29
N ALA A 74 -8.39 20.56 -7.13
CA ALA A 74 -9.75 20.67 -7.61
C ALA A 74 -10.52 21.76 -6.85
N ASP A 75 -10.48 21.72 -5.51
CA ASP A 75 -11.12 22.72 -4.67
C ASP A 75 -10.49 24.10 -4.90
N PHE A 76 -9.16 24.19 -4.88
CA PHE A 76 -8.44 25.42 -5.14
C PHE A 76 -8.74 26.02 -6.53
N GLY A 77 -8.85 25.16 -7.54
CA GLY A 77 -9.20 25.54 -8.90
C GLY A 77 -10.58 26.20 -8.98
N ILE A 78 -11.56 25.67 -8.25
CA ILE A 78 -12.95 26.12 -8.23
C ILE A 78 -13.13 27.34 -7.32
N SER A 79 -12.75 27.22 -6.06
CA SER A 79 -12.99 28.24 -5.03
C SER A 79 -12.06 29.44 -5.18
N GLY A 80 -10.86 29.24 -5.73
CA GLY A 80 -9.82 30.25 -5.75
C GLY A 80 -9.40 30.69 -4.34
N SER A 81 -9.52 29.79 -3.36
CA SER A 81 -9.12 29.99 -1.96
C SER A 81 -8.59 28.67 -1.41
N LEU A 82 -7.58 28.72 -0.54
CA LEU A 82 -7.17 27.56 0.25
C LEU A 82 -7.81 27.67 1.64
N ALA A 83 -8.90 26.94 1.85
CA ALA A 83 -9.53 26.85 3.17
C ALA A 83 -8.64 26.07 4.14
N LYS A 84 -8.68 26.42 5.43
CA LYS A 84 -7.92 25.71 6.48
C LYS A 84 -8.22 24.21 6.51
N GLU A 85 -9.45 23.81 6.26
CA GLU A 85 -9.82 22.38 6.19
C GLU A 85 -9.08 21.65 5.05
N LEU A 86 -8.87 22.31 3.91
CA LEU A 86 -8.12 21.76 2.79
C LEU A 86 -6.63 21.62 3.12
N GLU A 87 -6.10 22.57 3.89
CA GLU A 87 -4.75 22.57 4.43
C GLU A 87 -4.51 21.37 5.37
N ASP A 88 -5.41 21.19 6.34
CA ASP A 88 -5.38 20.09 7.30
C ASP A 88 -5.51 18.73 6.58
N ASN A 89 -6.41 18.63 5.59
CA ASN A 89 -6.62 17.42 4.79
C ASN A 89 -5.42 17.10 3.89
N TYR A 90 -4.76 18.11 3.34
CA TYR A 90 -3.54 17.93 2.55
C TYR A 90 -2.43 17.34 3.42
N TRP A 91 -2.14 17.94 4.58
CA TRP A 91 -1.11 17.46 5.50
C TRP A 91 -1.37 16.04 6.00
N ALA A 92 -2.60 15.77 6.43
CA ALA A 92 -3.00 14.43 6.85
C ALA A 92 -2.86 13.41 5.71
N GLY A 93 -3.14 13.85 4.47
CA GLY A 93 -3.04 13.02 3.27
C GLY A 93 -1.61 12.68 2.86
N ILE A 94 -0.64 13.59 3.06
CA ILE A 94 0.74 13.40 2.59
C ILE A 94 1.69 12.80 3.62
N VAL A 95 1.27 12.63 4.88
CA VAL A 95 2.14 12.12 5.97
C VAL A 95 2.76 10.73 5.68
N SER A 96 2.04 9.89 4.93
CA SER A 96 2.52 8.56 4.54
C SER A 96 3.34 8.55 3.25
N SER A 97 3.49 9.69 2.57
CA SER A 97 4.12 9.78 1.25
C SER A 97 5.55 9.24 1.23
N ARG A 98 6.33 9.48 2.30
CA ARG A 98 7.68 8.93 2.47
C ARG A 98 7.77 7.42 2.31
N TRP A 99 6.82 6.71 2.91
CA TRP A 99 6.82 5.25 2.96
C TRP A 99 6.29 4.63 1.68
N VAL A 100 5.39 5.35 1.01
CA VAL A 100 4.63 4.86 -0.12
C VAL A 100 5.30 5.19 -1.46
N PHE A 101 5.96 6.34 -1.55
CA PHE A 101 6.60 6.87 -2.77
C PHE A 101 8.10 7.13 -2.62
N GLY A 102 8.62 7.12 -1.38
CA GLY A 102 10.02 7.43 -1.10
C GLY A 102 10.25 8.90 -0.75
N LYS A 103 11.51 9.19 -0.44
CA LYS A 103 11.96 10.48 0.07
C LYS A 103 11.79 11.61 -0.96
N ASP A 104 12.13 11.37 -2.22
CA ASP A 104 12.06 12.40 -3.27
C ASP A 104 10.63 12.93 -3.49
N MET A 105 9.62 12.07 -3.37
CA MET A 105 8.22 12.51 -3.45
C MET A 105 7.82 13.29 -2.21
N GLN A 106 8.25 12.86 -1.02
CA GLN A 106 7.98 13.60 0.21
C GLN A 106 8.59 15.00 0.15
N GLU A 107 9.84 15.13 -0.28
CA GLU A 107 10.52 16.42 -0.42
C GLU A 107 9.80 17.32 -1.43
N PHE A 108 9.30 16.77 -2.54
CA PHE A 108 8.50 17.52 -3.49
C PHE A 108 7.16 18.00 -2.89
N LEU A 109 6.44 17.13 -2.19
CA LEU A 109 5.14 17.48 -1.61
C LEU A 109 5.28 18.50 -0.47
N GLU A 110 6.18 18.24 0.49
CA GLU A 110 6.39 19.08 1.67
C GLU A 110 7.24 20.33 1.39
N GLY A 111 8.19 20.25 0.45
CA GLY A 111 9.17 21.30 0.18
C GLY A 111 8.80 22.20 -0.99
N ASP A 112 8.29 21.63 -2.09
CA ASP A 112 8.00 22.43 -3.28
C ASP A 112 6.51 22.84 -3.30
N LEU A 113 5.62 21.85 -3.29
CA LEU A 113 4.19 22.07 -3.46
C LEU A 113 3.58 22.81 -2.27
N TRP A 114 3.86 22.34 -1.05
CA TRP A 114 3.37 22.96 0.17
C TRP A 114 3.83 24.42 0.31
N HIS A 115 5.10 24.72 0.03
CA HIS A 115 5.59 26.10 0.10
C HIS A 115 4.87 27.02 -0.89
N LYS A 116 4.53 26.54 -2.08
CA LYS A 116 3.71 27.31 -3.05
C LYS A 116 2.28 27.54 -2.55
N MET A 117 1.70 26.59 -1.83
CA MET A 117 0.42 26.78 -1.16
C MET A 117 0.51 27.85 -0.07
N VAL A 118 1.54 27.80 0.78
CA VAL A 118 1.76 28.81 1.83
C VAL A 118 2.00 30.20 1.25
N ASP A 119 2.80 30.32 0.19
CA ASP A 119 3.02 31.59 -0.53
C ASP A 119 1.69 32.18 -1.05
N TYR A 120 0.81 31.32 -1.57
CA TYR A 120 -0.52 31.74 -2.01
C TYR A 120 -1.40 32.17 -0.84
N VAL A 121 -1.46 31.40 0.26
CA VAL A 121 -2.24 31.75 1.46
C VAL A 121 -1.76 33.09 2.04
N ALA A 122 -0.45 33.32 2.10
CA ALA A 122 0.11 34.57 2.53
C ALA A 122 -0.33 35.74 1.63
N ALA A 123 -0.29 35.56 0.31
CA ALA A 123 -0.78 36.56 -0.65
C ALA A 123 -2.29 36.80 -0.55
N GLN A 124 -3.08 35.75 -0.32
CA GLN A 124 -4.52 35.84 -0.08
C GLN A 124 -4.83 36.63 1.20
N ASN A 125 -4.13 36.35 2.29
CA ASN A 125 -4.33 37.00 3.58
C ASN A 125 -3.81 38.45 3.60
N SER A 126 -2.85 38.77 2.74
CA SER A 126 -2.34 40.13 2.57
C SER A 126 -3.24 41.00 1.68
N TYR A 127 -4.22 40.42 1.00
CA TYR A 127 -5.15 41.16 0.16
C TYR A 127 -6.16 41.92 1.04
N ASP A 128 -6.13 43.25 0.95
CA ASP A 128 -7.08 44.13 1.64
C ASP A 128 -8.01 44.80 0.63
N GLU A 129 -9.32 44.57 0.78
CA GLU A 129 -10.36 45.16 -0.07
C GLU A 129 -10.51 46.67 0.14
N HIS A 130 -10.09 47.18 1.30
CA HIS A 130 -10.20 48.60 1.67
C HIS A 130 -8.93 49.39 1.36
N ALA A 131 -7.89 48.73 0.84
CA ALA A 131 -6.65 49.39 0.42
C ALA A 131 -6.90 50.39 -0.73
N PRO A 132 -6.04 51.42 -0.87
CA PRO A 132 -6.06 52.31 -2.02
C PRO A 132 -6.03 51.53 -3.35
N GLN A 133 -6.71 52.04 -4.38
CA GLN A 133 -6.91 51.31 -5.65
C GLN A 133 -5.62 50.76 -6.26
N GLU A 134 -4.53 51.54 -6.22
CA GLU A 134 -3.23 51.13 -6.75
C GLU A 134 -2.63 49.94 -5.96
N LEU A 135 -2.67 50.01 -4.62
CA LEU A 135 -2.20 48.94 -3.75
C LEU A 135 -3.06 47.67 -3.92
N ARG A 136 -4.39 47.83 -3.99
CA ARG A 136 -5.31 46.71 -4.24
C ARG A 136 -5.04 46.03 -5.58
N ALA A 137 -4.74 46.80 -6.63
CA ALA A 137 -4.37 46.25 -7.93
C ALA A 137 -3.05 45.47 -7.88
N GLN A 138 -2.04 45.98 -7.15
CA GLN A 138 -0.77 45.29 -6.94
C GLN A 138 -0.96 43.97 -6.17
N LEU A 139 -1.70 43.99 -5.06
CA LEU A 139 -2.00 42.80 -4.25
C LEU A 139 -2.82 41.76 -5.03
N GLY A 140 -3.83 42.20 -5.78
CA GLY A 140 -4.62 41.33 -6.65
C GLY A 140 -3.77 40.67 -7.74
N LYS A 141 -2.83 41.41 -8.33
CA LYS A 141 -1.87 40.86 -9.31
C LYS A 141 -0.95 39.82 -8.67
N ALA A 142 -0.36 40.13 -7.51
CA ALA A 142 0.49 39.19 -6.78
C ALA A 142 -0.25 37.90 -6.42
N LYS A 143 -1.49 38.00 -5.89
CA LYS A 143 -2.36 36.84 -5.61
C LYS A 143 -2.62 36.02 -6.88
N GLY A 144 -2.91 36.68 -8.01
CA GLY A 144 -3.14 36.03 -9.29
C GLY A 144 -1.91 35.30 -9.83
N GLU A 145 -0.72 35.89 -9.69
CA GLU A 145 0.56 35.29 -10.07
C GLU A 145 0.84 34.04 -9.23
N ARG A 146 0.67 34.10 -7.91
CA ARG A 146 0.83 32.92 -7.03
C ARG A 146 -0.16 31.81 -7.35
N ARG A 147 -1.41 32.16 -7.65
CA ARG A 147 -2.41 31.17 -8.11
C ARG A 147 -1.95 30.46 -9.39
N LYS A 148 -1.43 31.22 -10.35
CA LYS A 148 -0.93 30.67 -11.62
C LYS A 148 0.27 29.76 -11.40
N GLU A 149 1.23 30.15 -10.56
CA GLU A 149 2.38 29.34 -10.19
C GLU A 149 1.93 28.01 -9.57
N LEU A 150 1.03 28.04 -8.58
CA LEU A 150 0.53 26.84 -7.91
C LEU A 150 -0.20 25.92 -8.90
N MET A 151 -1.13 26.45 -9.69
CA MET A 151 -1.86 25.63 -10.69
C MET A 151 -0.96 25.07 -11.78
N ALA A 152 0.15 25.74 -12.11
CA ALA A 152 1.12 25.24 -13.08
C ALA A 152 1.88 24.01 -12.59
N MET A 153 1.88 23.72 -11.29
CA MET A 153 2.48 22.49 -10.74
C MET A 153 1.62 21.24 -10.97
N LYS A 154 0.31 21.38 -11.25
CA LYS A 154 -0.60 20.24 -11.38
C LYS A 154 -0.11 19.17 -12.40
N PRO A 155 0.36 19.52 -13.61
CA PRO A 155 0.87 18.53 -14.55
C PRO A 155 2.11 17.79 -14.04
N GLU A 156 3.00 18.48 -13.34
CA GLU A 156 4.20 17.87 -12.75
C GLU A 156 3.82 16.90 -11.63
N VAL A 157 2.84 17.28 -10.80
CA VAL A 157 2.25 16.42 -9.76
C VAL A 157 1.72 15.14 -10.40
N ASP A 158 0.84 15.26 -11.39
CA ASP A 158 0.27 14.10 -12.10
C ASP A 158 1.38 13.21 -12.71
N GLN A 159 2.39 13.80 -13.33
CA GLN A 159 3.52 13.07 -13.91
C GLN A 159 4.36 12.32 -12.86
N ARG A 160 4.62 12.95 -11.71
CA ARG A 160 5.38 12.33 -10.61
C ARG A 160 4.61 11.16 -10.01
N PHE A 161 3.30 11.30 -9.78
CA PHE A 161 2.45 10.22 -9.28
C PHE A 161 2.29 9.08 -10.28
N ALA A 162 2.18 9.37 -11.58
CA ALA A 162 1.99 8.36 -12.63
C ALA A 162 3.02 7.23 -12.57
N LYS A 163 4.27 7.54 -12.22
CA LYS A 163 5.37 6.56 -12.05
C LYS A 163 5.07 5.47 -11.03
N PHE A 164 4.17 5.72 -10.09
CA PHE A 164 3.86 4.84 -8.96
C PHE A 164 2.44 4.26 -9.04
N MET A 165 1.62 4.76 -9.96
CA MET A 165 0.21 4.35 -10.14
C MET A 165 0.04 3.15 -11.06
N GLU A 166 1.11 2.66 -11.67
CA GLU A 166 1.05 1.38 -12.36
C GLU A 166 0.80 0.25 -11.36
N PHE A 167 -0.29 -0.48 -11.56
CA PHE A 167 -0.53 -1.70 -10.80
C PHE A 167 0.51 -2.73 -11.21
N GLU A 168 1.44 -3.03 -10.31
CA GLU A 168 2.55 -3.95 -10.55
C GLU A 168 1.99 -5.35 -10.85
N ARG A 169 1.90 -5.71 -12.13
CA ARG A 169 1.54 -7.07 -12.56
C ARG A 169 2.71 -8.01 -12.27
N ASP A 170 2.43 -9.17 -11.70
CA ASP A 170 3.49 -10.11 -11.35
C ASP A 170 4.22 -10.55 -12.63
N PRO A 171 5.56 -10.69 -12.63
CA PRO A 171 6.27 -11.29 -13.75
C PRO A 171 5.76 -12.71 -14.04
N ILE A 172 5.27 -13.41 -13.02
CA ILE A 172 4.65 -14.74 -13.13
C ILE A 172 3.35 -14.66 -13.96
N ASP A 173 2.56 -13.60 -13.81
CA ASP A 173 1.35 -13.39 -14.62
C ASP A 173 1.66 -13.12 -16.10
N ARG A 174 2.89 -12.68 -16.43
CA ARG A 174 3.34 -12.55 -17.83
C ARG A 174 3.78 -13.86 -18.47
N LEU A 175 4.08 -14.90 -17.68
CA LEU A 175 4.51 -16.21 -18.19
C LEU A 175 3.32 -17.13 -18.49
N PHE A 176 2.14 -16.82 -17.95
CA PHE A 176 0.94 -17.66 -18.06
C PHE A 176 -0.29 -16.89 -18.59
N GLY A 177 -0.10 -15.67 -19.10
CA GLY A 177 -1.13 -14.81 -19.69
C GLY A 177 -1.01 -14.68 -21.19
#